data_AF-A0A455UB07-F1
#
_entry.id   AF-A0A455UB07-F1
#
_cell.length_a   1.000
_cell.length_b   1.000
_cell.length_c   1.000
_cell.angle_alpha   90.00
_cell.angle_beta   90.00
_cell.angle_gamma   90.00
#
_symmetry.space_group_name_H-M   'P 1'
#
loop_
_entity.id
_entity.type
_entity.pdbx_description
1 polymer ?
#
loop_
_entity_poly.entity_id
_entity_poly.type
_entity_poly.pdbx_seq_one_letter_code
_entity_poly.pdbx_strand_id
1 'polypeptide(L)'
;MPTIWTPRPGVDLKQVWFAGVHADVGGSYKPDKNGIQAADTPLAWMLDEANAAGLITEPHIRDHLTDGVKGHIHNSRKHVYRFKKPLDRELKPKDQSMLIHPSVKARYERDVSYRPPALKALVEKHGWESLNVGE
;
A
#
# COMPACT_ATOMS: atom_id res chain seq x y z
N MET A 1 3.27 -13.69 -5.28
CA MET A 1 3.58 -12.97 -4.03
C MET A 1 4.71 -12.01 -4.32
N PRO A 2 4.66 -10.73 -3.93
CA PRO A 2 5.78 -9.82 -4.15
C PRO A 2 7.04 -10.33 -3.45
N THR A 3 8.22 -10.21 -4.04
CA THR A 3 9.48 -10.59 -3.38
C THR A 3 9.77 -9.63 -2.23
N ILE A 4 10.24 -10.13 -1.08
CA ILE A 4 10.79 -9.25 -0.03
C ILE A 4 12.28 -9.11 -0.29
N TRP A 5 12.73 -7.86 -0.38
CA TRP A 5 14.10 -7.51 -0.66
C TRP A 5 14.90 -7.47 0.64
N THR A 6 16.08 -8.09 0.61
CA THR A 6 17.05 -7.99 1.71
C THR A 6 17.94 -6.78 1.46
N PRO A 7 18.20 -5.93 2.47
CA PRO A 7 19.16 -4.83 2.37
C PRO A 7 20.53 -5.31 1.90
N ARG A 8 21.21 -4.49 1.09
CA ARG A 8 22.57 -4.77 0.59
C ARG A 8 23.42 -3.50 0.69
N PRO A 9 24.74 -3.62 0.94
CA PRO A 9 25.63 -2.47 0.93
C PRO A 9 25.54 -1.69 -0.39
N GLY A 10 25.42 -0.37 -0.31
CA GLY A 10 25.33 0.52 -1.48
C GLY A 10 23.95 0.61 -2.13
N VAL A 11 22.92 -0.01 -1.56
CA VAL A 11 21.53 0.09 -2.03
C VAL A 11 20.70 0.81 -0.98
N ASP A 12 20.10 1.95 -1.36
CA ASP A 12 19.02 2.56 -0.58
C ASP A 12 17.71 1.79 -0.87
N LEU A 13 17.06 1.29 0.19
CA LEU A 13 15.94 0.37 0.09
C LEU A 13 14.85 0.73 1.11
N LYS A 14 13.69 1.17 0.59
CA LYS A 14 12.44 1.24 1.34
C LYS A 14 11.44 0.20 0.82
N GLN A 15 10.80 -0.51 1.74
CA GLN A 15 9.72 -1.45 1.43
C GLN A 15 8.47 -1.02 2.19
N VAL A 16 7.42 -0.64 1.46
CA VAL A 16 6.24 -0.01 2.05
C VAL A 16 4.98 -0.78 1.65
N TRP A 17 4.15 -1.10 2.64
CA TRP A 17 2.84 -1.70 2.45
C TRP A 17 1.78 -0.64 2.19
N PHE A 18 1.03 -0.82 1.09
CA PHE A 18 -0.14 -0.02 0.73
C PHE A 18 -1.42 -0.87 0.79
N ALA A 19 -2.57 -0.20 0.86
CA ALA A 19 -3.88 -0.85 0.91
C ALA A 19 -4.34 -1.27 -0.50
N GLY A 20 -4.92 -2.47 -0.61
CA GLY A 20 -5.53 -2.98 -1.85
C GLY A 20 -4.75 -4.13 -2.51
N VAL A 21 -5.08 -4.42 -3.76
CA VAL A 21 -4.44 -5.46 -4.58
C VAL A 21 -3.46 -4.87 -5.59
N HIS A 22 -2.84 -5.72 -6.42
CA HIS A 22 -1.77 -5.36 -7.35
C HIS A 22 -2.01 -4.05 -8.14
N ALA A 23 -3.18 -3.91 -8.78
CA ALA A 23 -3.52 -2.72 -9.56
C ALA A 23 -4.12 -1.56 -8.73
N ASP A 24 -4.46 -1.78 -7.46
CA ASP A 24 -4.71 -0.67 -6.53
C ASP A 24 -3.41 0.02 -6.11
N VAL A 25 -2.26 -0.64 -6.31
CA VAL A 25 -0.93 -0.08 -6.01
C VAL A 25 -0.21 0.36 -7.28
N GLY A 26 -0.14 -0.51 -8.29
CA GLY A 26 0.57 -0.23 -9.54
C GLY A 26 -0.23 0.57 -10.58
N GLY A 27 -1.50 0.89 -10.29
CA GLY A 27 -2.42 1.48 -11.26
C GLY A 27 -2.95 0.45 -12.27
N SER A 28 -4.00 0.84 -13.01
CA SER A 28 -4.73 0.14 -14.11
C SER A 28 -6.24 0.05 -13.87
N TYR A 29 -6.71 0.22 -12.63
CA TYR A 29 -8.14 0.35 -12.37
C TYR A 29 -8.64 1.74 -12.74
N LYS A 30 -9.87 1.79 -13.27
CA LYS A 30 -10.54 3.06 -13.54
C LYS A 30 -10.89 3.75 -12.22
N PRO A 31 -11.04 5.08 -12.23
CA PRO A 31 -11.63 5.80 -11.11
C PRO A 31 -12.97 5.20 -10.68
N ASP A 32 -13.27 5.29 -9.40
CA ASP A 32 -14.57 4.92 -8.87
C ASP A 32 -15.66 5.93 -9.28
N LYS A 33 -16.89 5.72 -8.80
CA LYS A 33 -18.05 6.58 -9.11
C LYS A 33 -17.86 8.06 -8.72
N ASN A 34 -16.94 8.36 -7.82
CA ASN A 34 -16.62 9.72 -7.38
C ASN A 34 -15.38 10.27 -8.10
N GLY A 35 -14.85 9.54 -9.08
CA GLY A 35 -13.63 9.91 -9.79
C GLY A 35 -12.35 9.64 -9.01
N ILE A 36 -12.40 8.89 -7.90
CA ILE A 36 -11.23 8.66 -7.03
C ILE A 36 -10.53 7.34 -7.40
N GLN A 37 -9.19 7.33 -7.37
CA GLN A 37 -8.37 6.16 -7.66
C GLN A 37 -7.52 5.78 -6.43
N ALA A 38 -7.61 4.53 -5.98
CA ALA A 38 -6.79 4.04 -4.87
C ALA A 38 -5.27 4.13 -5.15
N ALA A 39 -4.89 3.95 -6.42
CA ALA A 39 -3.50 3.99 -6.88
C ALA A 39 -2.85 5.39 -6.79
N ASP A 40 -3.63 6.45 -6.60
CA ASP A 40 -3.08 7.81 -6.47
C ASP A 40 -2.29 7.98 -5.17
N THR A 41 -2.58 7.19 -4.13
CA THR A 41 -1.82 7.23 -2.88
C THR A 41 -0.39 6.69 -3.02
N PRO A 42 -0.15 5.47 -3.53
CA PRO A 42 1.21 4.99 -3.81
C PRO A 42 1.89 5.79 -4.92
N LEU A 43 1.16 6.35 -5.88
CA LEU A 43 1.75 7.24 -6.88
C LEU A 43 2.26 8.54 -6.23
N ALA A 44 1.49 9.17 -5.33
CA ALA A 44 1.95 10.34 -4.58
C ALA A 44 3.25 10.04 -3.82
N TRP A 45 3.28 8.92 -3.08
CA TRP A 45 4.49 8.48 -2.36
C TRP A 45 5.68 8.26 -3.31
N MET A 46 5.46 7.60 -4.44
CA MET A 46 6.53 7.37 -5.42
C MET A 46 7.07 8.67 -6.02
N LEU A 47 6.21 9.66 -6.27
CA LEU A 47 6.65 10.98 -6.73
C LEU A 47 7.51 11.67 -5.67
N ASP A 48 7.17 11.56 -4.38
CA ASP A 48 7.96 12.13 -3.29
C ASP A 48 9.34 11.48 -3.19
N GLU A 49 9.41 10.14 -3.23
CA GLU A 49 10.70 9.42 -3.22
C GLU A 49 11.53 9.73 -4.47
N ALA A 50 10.91 9.82 -5.65
CA ALA A 50 11.60 10.13 -6.89
C ALA A 50 12.15 11.57 -6.89
N ASN A 51 11.35 12.54 -6.44
CA ASN A 51 11.77 13.93 -6.30
C ASN A 51 12.91 14.07 -5.27
N ALA A 52 12.82 13.35 -4.14
CA ALA A 52 13.90 13.31 -3.14
C ALA A 52 15.20 12.70 -3.68
N ALA A 53 15.09 11.75 -4.63
CA ALA A 53 16.23 11.20 -5.35
C ALA A 53 16.73 12.09 -6.52
N GLY A 54 16.11 13.26 -6.73
CA GLY A 54 16.53 14.24 -7.73
C GLY A 54 15.87 14.09 -9.11
N LEU A 55 14.86 13.23 -9.26
CA LEU A 55 14.04 13.19 -10.48
C LEU A 55 13.14 14.42 -10.51
N ILE A 56 13.15 15.17 -11.61
CA ILE A 56 12.21 16.26 -11.81
C ILE A 56 10.93 15.68 -12.41
N THR A 57 9.79 15.95 -11.76
CA THR A 57 8.47 15.55 -12.23
C THR A 57 7.66 16.78 -12.62
N GLU A 58 6.81 16.63 -13.63
CA GLU A 58 5.92 17.70 -14.06
C GLU A 58 4.83 17.95 -12.99
N PRO A 59 4.61 19.20 -12.54
CA PRO A 59 3.69 19.51 -11.43
C PRO A 59 2.26 18.97 -11.63
N HIS A 60 1.78 19.00 -12.87
CA HIS A 60 0.42 18.55 -13.20
C HIS A 60 0.18 17.08 -12.82
N ILE A 61 1.21 16.22 -12.79
CA ILE A 61 1.08 14.83 -12.38
C ILE A 61 0.59 14.74 -10.93
N ARG A 62 1.15 15.58 -10.04
CA ARG A 62 0.75 15.67 -8.62
C ARG A 62 -0.63 16.31 -8.48
N ASP A 63 -0.88 17.39 -9.23
CA ASP A 63 -2.12 18.17 -9.14
C ASP A 63 -3.37 17.38 -9.53
N HIS A 64 -3.21 16.38 -10.40
CA HIS A 64 -4.30 15.51 -10.84
C HIS A 64 -4.55 14.31 -9.91
N LEU A 65 -3.76 14.12 -8.86
CA LEU A 65 -3.96 13.01 -7.92
C LEU A 65 -5.20 13.24 -7.05
N THR A 66 -5.98 12.19 -6.85
CA THR A 66 -7.13 12.18 -5.95
C THR A 66 -6.75 11.70 -4.55
N ASP A 67 -7.67 11.84 -3.60
CA ASP A 67 -7.53 11.23 -2.27
C ASP A 67 -7.71 9.70 -2.36
N GLY A 68 -6.67 9.00 -2.82
CA GLY A 68 -6.70 7.55 -3.01
C GLY A 68 -6.92 6.76 -1.72
N VAL A 69 -6.74 7.38 -0.54
CA VAL A 69 -7.12 6.75 0.73
C VAL A 69 -8.62 6.49 0.75
N LYS A 70 -9.44 7.35 0.11
CA LYS A 70 -10.90 7.20 -0.02
C LYS A 70 -11.33 6.33 -1.20
N GLY A 71 -10.44 6.06 -2.15
CA GLY A 71 -10.77 5.30 -3.36
C GLY A 71 -11.21 3.86 -3.08
N HIS A 72 -12.06 3.32 -3.94
CA HIS A 72 -12.45 1.91 -3.91
C HIS A 72 -11.26 0.97 -4.17
N ILE A 73 -11.08 -0.04 -3.31
CA ILE A 73 -10.08 -1.12 -3.50
C ILE A 73 -10.74 -2.35 -4.10
N HIS A 74 -10.00 -3.09 -4.91
CA HIS A 74 -10.56 -4.13 -5.75
C HIS A 74 -10.23 -5.53 -5.25
N ASN A 75 -11.04 -6.51 -5.67
CA ASN A 75 -10.70 -7.93 -5.51
C ASN A 75 -10.16 -8.48 -6.83
N SER A 76 -8.85 -8.78 -6.86
CA SER A 76 -8.18 -9.39 -8.02
C SER A 76 -8.42 -10.89 -8.17
N ARG A 77 -8.91 -11.56 -7.11
CA ARG A 77 -9.10 -13.02 -7.09
C ARG A 77 -10.43 -13.43 -7.70
N LYS A 78 -10.56 -13.20 -9.00
CA LYS A 78 -11.76 -13.54 -9.80
C LYS A 78 -11.61 -14.91 -10.47
N HIS A 79 -12.73 -15.46 -10.94
CA HIS A 79 -12.81 -16.71 -11.71
C HIS A 79 -12.04 -17.88 -11.06
N VAL A 80 -11.16 -18.54 -11.82
CA VAL A 80 -10.38 -19.70 -11.38
C VAL A 80 -9.48 -19.41 -10.18
N TYR A 81 -9.04 -18.16 -9.99
CA TYR A 81 -8.19 -17.78 -8.86
C TYR A 81 -8.94 -17.69 -7.53
N ARG A 82 -10.29 -17.67 -7.55
CA ARG A 82 -11.11 -17.70 -6.33
C ARG A 82 -10.99 -19.03 -5.58
N PHE A 83 -10.72 -20.13 -6.29
CA PHE A 83 -10.65 -21.48 -5.70
C PHE A 83 -9.30 -21.80 -5.04
N LYS A 84 -8.26 -20.99 -5.28
CA LYS A 84 -6.97 -21.18 -4.61
C LYS A 84 -7.09 -20.76 -3.13
N LYS A 85 -6.29 -21.31 -2.23
CA LYS A 85 -6.22 -20.80 -0.85
C LYS A 85 -5.54 -19.41 -0.85
N PRO A 86 -6.09 -18.39 -0.18
CA PRO A 86 -5.35 -17.14 0.04
C PRO A 86 -4.08 -17.43 0.83
N LEU A 87 -3.00 -16.76 0.47
CA LEU A 87 -1.79 -16.74 1.27
C LEU A 87 -1.67 -15.35 1.88
N ASP A 88 -1.93 -15.27 3.18
CA ASP A 88 -1.74 -14.06 3.96
C ASP A 88 -0.28 -13.97 4.38
N ARG A 89 0.39 -12.86 4.02
CA ARG A 89 1.78 -12.65 4.42
C ARG A 89 1.86 -12.05 5.81
N GLU A 90 2.86 -12.48 6.55
CA GLU A 90 3.37 -11.76 7.71
C GLU A 90 3.90 -10.36 7.30
N LEU A 91 3.40 -9.32 7.97
CA LEU A 91 3.82 -7.93 7.73
C LEU A 91 5.06 -7.52 8.54
N LYS A 92 5.48 -8.35 9.50
CA LYS A 92 6.67 -8.17 10.34
C LYS A 92 7.61 -9.40 10.29
N PRO A 93 8.15 -9.76 9.12
CA PRO A 93 9.20 -10.76 9.04
C PRO A 93 10.42 -10.31 9.84
N LYS A 94 11.11 -11.28 10.45
CA LYS A 94 12.34 -11.04 11.21
C LYS A 94 13.40 -10.46 10.27
N ASP A 95 14.16 -9.49 10.77
CA ASP A 95 15.35 -8.92 10.13
C ASP A 95 15.10 -8.11 8.83
N GLN A 96 13.86 -7.70 8.57
CA GLN A 96 13.52 -6.86 7.41
C GLN A 96 12.69 -5.65 7.86
N SER A 97 13.22 -4.44 7.65
CA SER A 97 12.48 -3.21 7.86
C SER A 97 11.44 -3.04 6.74
N MET A 98 10.17 -3.23 7.10
CA MET A 98 9.05 -2.86 6.24
C MET A 98 8.21 -1.81 6.94
N LEU A 99 7.83 -0.80 6.17
CA LEU A 99 6.95 0.28 6.57
C LEU A 99 5.52 -0.07 6.19
N ILE A 100 4.57 0.45 6.95
CA ILE A 100 3.17 0.49 6.59
C ILE A 100 2.86 1.95 6.28
N HIS A 101 2.41 2.25 5.06
CA HIS A 101 2.09 3.62 4.71
C HIS A 101 0.95 4.15 5.60
N PRO A 102 0.97 5.42 6.06
CA PRO A 102 -0.07 5.98 6.94
C PRO A 102 -1.49 5.85 6.39
N SER A 103 -1.65 5.86 5.06
CA SER A 103 -2.93 5.63 4.39
C SER A 103 -3.59 4.28 4.73
N VAL A 104 -2.81 3.25 5.08
CA VAL A 104 -3.34 1.94 5.49
C VAL A 104 -4.06 2.06 6.83
N LYS A 105 -3.46 2.77 7.79
CA LYS A 105 -4.08 3.06 9.10
C LYS A 105 -5.33 3.90 8.92
N ALA A 106 -5.22 5.01 8.18
CA ALA A 106 -6.34 5.92 7.91
C ALA A 106 -7.54 5.18 7.28
N ARG A 107 -7.29 4.27 6.33
CA ARG A 107 -8.36 3.43 5.74
C ARG A 107 -8.93 2.44 6.75
N TYR A 108 -8.09 1.76 7.55
CA TYR A 108 -8.52 0.79 8.56
C TYR A 108 -9.45 1.41 9.61
N GLU A 109 -9.13 2.63 10.06
CA GLU A 109 -9.91 3.37 11.04
C GLU A 109 -11.24 3.88 10.44
N ARG A 110 -11.23 4.30 9.18
CA ARG A 110 -12.42 4.84 8.50
C ARG A 110 -13.40 3.75 8.03
N ASP A 111 -12.89 2.63 7.54
CA ASP A 111 -13.69 1.56 6.92
C ASP A 111 -13.64 0.29 7.77
N VAL A 112 -14.76 -0.03 8.43
CA VAL A 112 -14.90 -1.23 9.26
C VAL A 112 -14.80 -2.55 8.49
N SER A 113 -15.06 -2.52 7.18
CA SER A 113 -14.97 -3.70 6.31
C SER A 113 -13.53 -4.00 5.87
N TYR A 114 -12.64 -3.00 5.92
CA TYR A 114 -11.23 -3.17 5.58
C TYR A 114 -10.47 -3.81 6.74
N ARG A 115 -10.49 -5.16 6.81
CA ARG A 115 -9.80 -5.95 7.84
C ARG A 115 -8.93 -7.06 7.24
N PRO A 116 -7.80 -6.73 6.56
CA PRO A 116 -6.86 -7.75 6.10
C PRO A 116 -6.41 -8.63 7.28
N PRO A 117 -6.49 -9.97 7.19
CA PRO A 117 -6.32 -10.86 8.35
C PRO A 117 -5.00 -10.66 9.11
N ALA A 118 -3.88 -10.58 8.38
CA ALA A 118 -2.56 -10.39 8.98
C ALA A 118 -2.42 -9.01 9.66
N LEU A 119 -2.97 -7.95 9.04
CA LEU A 119 -2.97 -6.61 9.62
C LEU A 119 -3.86 -6.55 10.87
N LYS A 120 -5.08 -7.11 10.80
CA LYS A 120 -6.00 -7.18 11.93
C LYS A 120 -5.35 -7.89 13.13
N ALA A 121 -4.78 -9.07 12.91
CA ALA A 121 -4.12 -9.83 13.97
C ALA A 121 -2.96 -9.05 14.61
N LEU A 122 -2.18 -8.30 13.81
CA LEU A 122 -1.09 -7.47 14.32
C LEU A 122 -1.57 -6.28 15.13
N VAL A 123 -2.60 -5.57 14.65
CA VAL A 123 -3.19 -4.43 15.35
C VAL A 123 -3.84 -4.86 16.66
N GLU A 124 -4.58 -5.97 16.67
CA GLU A 124 -5.22 -6.50 17.89
C GLU A 124 -4.18 -6.98 18.92
N LYS A 125 -3.08 -7.57 18.47
CA LYS A 125 -2.05 -8.11 19.36
C LYS A 125 -1.13 -7.05 19.94
N HIS A 126 -0.79 -6.01 19.18
CA HIS A 126 0.27 -5.08 19.55
C HIS A 126 -0.13 -3.60 19.50
N GLY A 127 -1.31 -3.26 18.97
CA GLY A 127 -1.72 -1.88 18.76
C GLY A 127 -0.95 -1.17 17.64
N TRP A 128 -1.47 -0.03 17.18
CA TRP A 128 -0.84 0.77 16.11
C TRP A 128 0.52 1.35 16.52
N GLU A 129 0.70 1.71 17.79
CA GLU A 129 1.95 2.30 18.32
C GLU A 129 3.18 1.39 18.15
N SER A 130 2.94 0.08 18.08
CA SER A 130 4.01 -0.89 17.88
C SER A 130 4.36 -1.14 16.40
N LEU A 131 3.52 -0.67 15.48
CA LEU A 131 3.68 -0.92 14.04
C LEU A 131 4.52 0.20 13.43
N ASN A 132 5.37 -0.17 12.47
CA ASN A 132 6.23 0.79 11.77
C ASN A 132 5.42 1.55 10.72
N VAL A 133 4.56 2.47 11.18
CA VAL A 133 3.71 3.32 10.32
C VAL A 133 4.44 4.65 10.08
N GLY A 134 4.79 4.94 8.82
CA GLY A 134 5.58 6.13 8.48
C GLY A 134 5.97 6.21 7.01
N GLU A 135 6.77 7.22 6.68
CA GLU A 135 7.34 7.55 5.36
C GLU A 135 8.87 7.49 5.37
#